data_AF-A0A7M3MUG2-F1
#
_entry.id   AF-A0A7M3MUG2-F1
#
_cell.length_a   1.000
_cell.length_b   1.000
_cell.length_c   1.000
_cell.angle_alpha   90.00
_cell.angle_beta   90.00
_cell.angle_gamma   90.00
#
_symmetry.space_group_name_H-M   'P 1'
#
loop_
_entity.id
_entity.type
_entity.pdbx_description
1 polymer ?
#
loop_
_entity_poly.entity_id
_entity_poly.type
_entity_poly.pdbx_seq_one_letter_code
_entity_poly.pdbx_strand_id
1 'polypeptide(L)'
;AIAIDWLLEHGAERVTYVDVDVHHGDGVELMFADDPRVLTISLHESGRFLFPGTGRADDIGGPKAPGSAANVPLHPGTPGSVWLGAFDAVVEPLIRAFGADVLVTQLGCDTHASDPLAHLALTTDDMAAIYDRLHRLAHETAEGRWVALGGGGYQLVRVVPRAWTLAFAEMAGRGVPLETPMGWREMAVERTGDVPPTAFLEDPVRLSEAMRAQAEQEARTSVTALRELLLPLHGVR
;
A
#
# COMPACT_ATOMS: atom_id res chain seq x y z
N ALA A 1 0.26 -13.09 7.47
CA ALA A 1 0.95 -14.22 8.13
C ALA A 1 0.31 -15.57 7.81
N ILE A 2 -0.85 -15.93 8.38
CA ILE A 2 -1.44 -17.28 8.23
C ILE A 2 -1.62 -17.71 6.77
N ALA A 3 -2.18 -16.84 5.92
CA ALA A 3 -2.37 -17.17 4.50
C ALA A 3 -1.03 -17.37 3.74
N ILE A 4 0.00 -16.59 4.10
CA ILE A 4 1.34 -16.71 3.49
C ILE A 4 1.97 -18.04 3.87
N ASP A 5 1.93 -18.37 5.16
CA ASP A 5 2.44 -19.64 5.69
C ASP A 5 1.74 -20.83 5.03
N TRP A 6 0.41 -20.78 4.93
CA TRP A 6 -0.38 -21.79 4.22
C TRP A 6 0.05 -21.93 2.75
N LEU A 7 0.25 -20.82 2.02
CA LEU A 7 0.71 -20.87 0.62
C LEU A 7 2.07 -21.56 0.49
N LEU A 8 3.01 -21.26 1.41
CA LEU A 8 4.34 -21.89 1.43
C LEU A 8 4.24 -23.41 1.72
N GLU A 9 3.37 -23.82 2.64
CA GLU A 9 3.12 -25.24 2.92
C GLU A 9 2.45 -25.98 1.74
N HIS A 10 1.78 -25.25 0.84
CA HIS A 10 1.02 -25.80 -0.28
C HIS A 10 1.70 -25.55 -1.65
N GLY A 11 3.01 -25.30 -1.64
CA GLY A 11 3.85 -25.37 -2.84
C GLY A 11 4.26 -24.03 -3.43
N ALA A 12 3.90 -22.89 -2.84
CA ALA A 12 4.56 -21.64 -3.19
C ALA A 12 6.01 -21.66 -2.67
N GLU A 13 6.98 -21.33 -3.52
CA GLU A 13 8.39 -21.23 -3.13
C GLU A 13 8.73 -19.83 -2.63
N ARG A 14 8.10 -18.80 -3.21
CA ARG A 14 8.27 -17.40 -2.83
C ARG A 14 6.95 -16.65 -2.80
N VAL A 15 6.74 -15.83 -1.77
CA VAL A 15 5.55 -14.97 -1.62
C VAL A 15 5.97 -13.53 -1.39
N THR A 16 5.41 -12.60 -2.13
CA THR A 16 5.55 -11.17 -1.83
C THR A 16 4.31 -10.69 -1.08
N TYR A 17 4.51 -10.07 0.07
CA TYR A 17 3.48 -9.35 0.81
C TYR A 17 3.66 -7.84 0.65
N VAL A 18 2.65 -7.14 0.14
CA VAL A 18 2.67 -5.66 0.01
C VAL A 18 1.56 -5.06 0.85
N ASP A 19 1.95 -4.22 1.81
CA ASP A 19 1.06 -3.49 2.69
C ASP A 19 0.99 -2.02 2.27
N VAL A 20 -0.19 -1.57 1.85
CA VAL A 20 -0.46 -0.17 1.48
C VAL A 20 -1.35 0.54 2.52
N ASP A 21 -1.57 -0.07 3.67
CA ASP A 21 -2.13 0.58 4.85
C ASP A 21 -1.20 1.66 5.38
N VAL A 22 -1.78 2.66 6.04
CA VAL A 22 -0.99 3.78 6.56
C VAL A 22 -0.09 3.39 7.72
N HIS A 23 -0.37 2.29 8.41
CA HIS A 23 0.43 1.78 9.51
C HIS A 23 1.44 0.74 9.01
N HIS A 24 2.58 0.66 9.70
CA HIS A 24 3.55 -0.39 9.39
C HIS A 24 2.97 -1.79 9.66
N GLY A 25 3.10 -2.69 8.68
CA GLY A 25 2.73 -4.11 8.77
C GLY A 25 3.65 -4.96 9.65
N ASP A 26 3.94 -4.45 10.86
CA ASP A 26 4.97 -4.95 11.78
C ASP A 26 4.82 -6.42 12.17
N GLY A 27 3.60 -6.89 12.40
CA GLY A 27 3.33 -8.28 12.76
C GLY A 27 3.64 -9.26 11.63
N VAL A 28 3.43 -8.86 10.37
CA VAL A 28 3.74 -9.71 9.21
C VAL A 28 5.24 -9.72 8.95
N GLU A 29 5.89 -8.56 9.04
CA GLU A 29 7.35 -8.45 8.97
C GLU A 29 8.03 -9.30 10.04
N LEU A 30 7.65 -9.14 11.30
CA LEU A 30 8.24 -9.89 12.42
C LEU A 30 8.14 -11.40 12.23
N MET A 31 7.00 -11.89 11.74
CA MET A 31 6.77 -13.32 11.51
C MET A 31 7.75 -13.91 10.48
N PHE A 32 8.12 -13.14 9.46
CA PHE A 32 8.93 -13.62 8.33
C PHE A 32 10.31 -12.98 8.26
N ALA A 33 10.74 -12.25 9.30
CA ALA A 33 12.00 -11.52 9.32
C ALA A 33 13.20 -12.38 8.91
N ASP A 34 13.25 -13.66 9.32
CA ASP A 34 14.35 -14.58 9.00
C ASP A 34 14.04 -15.56 7.85
N ASP A 35 12.91 -15.43 7.14
CA ASP A 35 12.51 -16.33 6.05
C ASP A 35 12.77 -15.69 4.67
N PRO A 36 13.80 -16.14 3.91
CA PRO A 36 14.12 -15.56 2.61
C PRO A 36 13.09 -15.89 1.52
N ARG A 37 12.09 -16.74 1.81
CA ARG A 37 10.99 -17.07 0.88
C ARG A 37 9.90 -16.01 0.88
N VAL A 38 9.88 -15.10 1.85
CA VAL A 38 8.86 -14.05 1.94
C VAL A 38 9.51 -12.68 1.85
N LEU A 39 9.05 -11.86 0.90
CA LEU A 39 9.40 -10.44 0.84
C LEU A 39 8.25 -9.63 1.43
N THR A 40 8.46 -8.98 2.57
CA THR A 40 7.49 -8.06 3.18
C THR A 40 7.80 -6.62 2.79
N ILE A 41 6.82 -5.92 2.24
CA ILE A 41 6.95 -4.53 1.81
C ILE A 41 5.83 -3.74 2.48
N SER A 42 6.16 -2.60 3.08
CA SER A 42 5.16 -1.71 3.67
C SER A 42 5.46 -0.25 3.32
N LEU A 43 4.47 0.47 2.80
CA LEU A 43 4.54 1.92 2.60
C LEU A 43 3.58 2.61 3.55
N HIS A 44 4.13 3.23 4.59
CA HIS A 44 3.36 3.67 5.74
C HIS A 44 3.79 5.07 6.19
N GLU A 45 2.95 5.73 6.98
CA GLU A 45 3.37 6.91 7.72
C GLU A 45 4.45 6.52 8.73
N SER A 46 5.54 7.27 8.77
CA SER A 46 6.70 6.94 9.57
C SER A 46 6.33 6.72 11.04
N GLY A 47 6.86 5.64 11.63
CA GLY A 47 6.72 5.33 13.06
C GLY A 47 7.23 6.44 14.01
N ARG A 48 7.93 7.46 13.49
CA ARG A 48 8.25 8.67 14.26
C ARG A 48 7.00 9.45 14.69
N PHE A 49 5.91 9.32 13.94
CA PHE A 49 4.68 10.09 14.12
C PHE A 49 3.48 9.21 14.44
N LEU A 50 3.46 7.97 13.96
CA LEU A 50 2.30 7.08 14.04
C LEU A 50 2.63 5.72 14.67
N PHE A 51 1.61 5.09 15.25
CA PHE A 51 1.68 3.68 15.65
C PHE A 51 2.10 2.82 14.45
N PRO A 52 2.86 1.73 14.63
CA PRO A 52 3.39 1.14 15.87
C PRO A 52 4.72 1.70 16.37
N GLY A 53 5.33 2.64 15.67
CA GLY A 53 6.68 3.15 16.00
C GLY A 53 7.84 2.38 15.36
N THR A 54 7.56 1.26 14.67
CA THR A 54 8.51 0.49 13.87
C THR A 54 8.45 0.90 12.39
N GLY A 55 9.01 0.11 11.46
CA GLY A 55 8.97 0.41 10.01
C GLY A 55 10.07 1.38 9.57
N ARG A 56 11.29 1.19 10.08
CA ARG A 56 12.41 2.05 9.72
C ARG A 56 13.00 1.61 8.39
N ALA A 57 13.50 2.55 7.58
CA ALA A 57 14.11 2.25 6.30
C ALA A 57 15.37 1.35 6.39
N ASP A 58 16.03 1.31 7.55
CA ASP A 58 17.19 0.44 7.84
C ASP A 58 16.80 -0.91 8.45
N ASP A 59 15.51 -1.16 8.67
CA ASP A 59 14.98 -2.48 9.00
C ASP A 59 14.68 -3.25 7.72
N ILE A 60 15.62 -4.12 7.34
CA ILE A 60 15.64 -4.80 6.04
C ILE A 60 15.49 -6.32 6.17
N GLY A 61 14.98 -6.80 7.30
CA GLY A 61 14.86 -8.23 7.61
C GLY A 61 15.94 -8.73 8.57
N GLY A 62 15.76 -9.96 9.00
CA GLY A 62 16.58 -10.63 10.00
C GLY A 62 17.94 -11.11 9.46
N PRO A 63 18.85 -11.53 10.35
CA PRO A 63 20.21 -11.94 9.99
C PRO A 63 20.28 -13.10 8.99
N LYS A 64 19.21 -13.89 8.84
CA LYS A 64 19.16 -15.01 7.87
C LYS A 64 18.54 -14.63 6.52
N ALA A 65 17.88 -13.48 6.44
CA ALA A 65 17.19 -13.03 5.23
C ALA A 65 17.37 -11.50 5.01
N PRO A 66 18.60 -10.95 4.98
CA PRO A 66 18.78 -9.54 4.71
C PRO A 66 18.23 -9.17 3.32
N GLY A 67 17.43 -8.10 3.27
CA GLY A 67 16.72 -7.66 2.09
C GLY A 67 15.31 -8.27 1.92
N SER A 68 14.85 -9.12 2.85
CA SER A 68 13.49 -9.69 2.81
C SER A 68 12.41 -8.79 3.40
N ALA A 69 12.79 -7.66 4.01
CA ALA A 69 11.86 -6.60 4.40
C ALA A 69 12.21 -5.27 3.71
N ALA A 70 11.18 -4.53 3.29
CA ALA A 70 11.31 -3.23 2.67
C ALA A 70 10.30 -2.25 3.26
N ASN A 71 10.79 -1.36 4.13
CA ASN A 71 9.99 -0.35 4.81
C ASN A 71 10.14 1.01 4.15
N VAL A 72 9.05 1.57 3.64
CA VAL A 72 9.02 2.91 3.03
C VAL A 72 8.31 3.88 3.99
N PRO A 73 9.00 4.39 5.03
CA PRO A 73 8.40 5.36 5.94
C PRO A 73 8.26 6.72 5.25
N LEU A 74 7.06 7.29 5.32
CA LEU A 74 6.69 8.54 4.69
C LEU A 74 6.31 9.60 5.73
N HIS A 75 6.57 10.86 5.41
CA HIS A 75 6.27 11.97 6.31
C HIS A 75 4.76 12.27 6.32
N PRO A 76 4.18 12.71 7.46
CA PRO A 76 2.82 13.24 7.51
C PRO A 76 2.55 14.27 6.41
N GLY A 77 1.38 14.20 5.79
CA GLY A 77 0.98 15.08 4.69
C GLY A 77 1.57 14.72 3.33
N THR A 78 2.23 13.55 3.18
CA THR A 78 2.73 13.09 1.88
C THR A 78 1.56 12.93 0.90
N PRO A 79 1.55 13.66 -0.23
CA PRO A 79 0.49 13.54 -1.23
C PRO A 79 0.68 12.28 -2.07
N GLY A 80 -0.41 11.81 -2.68
CA GLY A 80 -0.38 10.61 -3.52
C GLY A 80 0.65 10.63 -4.64
N SER A 81 0.92 11.78 -5.28
CA SER A 81 1.98 11.87 -6.30
C SER A 81 3.38 11.49 -5.78
N VAL A 82 3.68 11.80 -4.51
CA VAL A 82 4.96 11.47 -3.88
C VAL A 82 4.94 10.03 -3.37
N TRP A 83 3.82 9.59 -2.80
CA TRP A 83 3.62 8.22 -2.33
C TRP A 83 3.75 7.21 -3.48
N LEU A 84 3.06 7.46 -4.60
CA LEU A 84 3.12 6.64 -5.81
C LEU A 84 4.52 6.65 -6.43
N GLY A 85 5.21 7.81 -6.42
CA GLY A 85 6.60 7.88 -6.86
C GLY A 85 7.56 7.05 -6.00
N ALA A 86 7.31 6.97 -4.68
CA ALA A 86 8.08 6.09 -3.79
C ALA A 86 7.79 4.61 -4.07
N PHE A 87 6.53 4.25 -4.34
CA PHE A 87 6.15 2.92 -4.79
C PHE A 87 6.89 2.52 -6.08
N ASP A 88 6.84 3.37 -7.10
CA ASP A 88 7.46 3.12 -8.41
C ASP A 88 8.99 2.99 -8.29
N ALA A 89 9.62 3.78 -7.40
CA ALA A 89 11.07 3.82 -7.24
C ALA A 89 11.67 2.70 -6.38
N VAL A 90 10.89 2.10 -5.48
CA VAL A 90 11.36 1.11 -4.50
C VAL A 90 10.61 -0.21 -4.64
N VAL A 91 9.28 -0.18 -4.56
CA VAL A 91 8.46 -1.37 -4.43
C VAL A 91 8.38 -2.13 -5.73
N GLU A 92 8.04 -1.45 -6.83
CA GLU A 92 7.97 -2.09 -8.15
C GLU A 92 9.27 -2.86 -8.53
N PRO A 93 10.48 -2.28 -8.46
CA PRO A 93 11.70 -3.02 -8.80
C PRO A 93 11.97 -4.19 -7.86
N LEU A 94 11.62 -4.10 -6.57
CA LEU A 94 11.79 -5.21 -5.63
C LEU A 94 10.86 -6.38 -5.95
N ILE A 95 9.59 -6.12 -6.24
CA ILE A 95 8.61 -7.16 -6.62
C ILE A 95 9.09 -7.91 -7.86
N ARG A 96 9.57 -7.16 -8.87
CA ARG A 96 10.11 -7.74 -10.11
C ARG A 96 11.35 -8.59 -9.87
N ALA A 97 12.26 -8.14 -9.02
CA ALA A 97 13.52 -8.82 -8.79
C ALA A 97 13.38 -10.06 -7.90
N PHE A 98 12.47 -10.02 -6.92
CA PHE A 98 12.22 -11.14 -6.01
C PHE A 98 11.55 -12.33 -6.71
N GLY A 99 10.69 -12.07 -7.70
CA GLY A 99 10.08 -13.10 -8.54
C GLY A 99 9.24 -14.09 -7.72
N ALA A 100 8.26 -13.59 -6.96
CA ALA A 100 7.36 -14.42 -6.16
C ALA A 100 6.35 -15.19 -7.02
N ASP A 101 5.91 -16.34 -6.52
CA ASP A 101 4.87 -17.15 -7.15
C ASP A 101 3.48 -16.57 -6.92
N VAL A 102 3.28 -15.84 -5.82
CA VAL A 102 2.00 -15.24 -5.44
C VAL A 102 2.23 -13.86 -4.85
N LEU A 103 1.41 -12.89 -5.25
CA LEU A 103 1.32 -11.58 -4.61
C LEU A 103 0.19 -11.59 -3.58
N VAL A 104 0.51 -11.24 -2.33
CA VAL A 104 -0.46 -11.03 -1.26
C VAL A 104 -0.46 -9.54 -0.91
N THR A 105 -1.62 -8.88 -0.94
CA THR A 105 -1.70 -7.43 -0.67
C THR A 105 -2.65 -7.12 0.46
N GLN A 106 -2.31 -6.15 1.29
CA GLN A 106 -3.16 -5.56 2.31
C GLN A 106 -3.56 -4.16 1.81
N LEU A 107 -4.86 -3.96 1.55
CA LEU A 107 -5.40 -2.79 0.85
C LEU A 107 -6.13 -1.83 1.80
N GLY A 108 -5.44 -1.42 2.86
CA GLY A 108 -5.89 -0.41 3.81
C GLY A 108 -6.27 0.90 3.11
N CYS A 109 -7.29 1.56 3.64
CA CYS A 109 -7.88 2.78 3.09
C CYS A 109 -7.62 4.01 3.97
N ASP A 110 -6.84 3.86 5.04
CA ASP A 110 -6.53 4.88 6.02
C ASP A 110 -5.35 5.78 5.63
N THR A 111 -4.76 5.57 4.44
CA THR A 111 -3.86 6.53 3.79
C THR A 111 -4.60 7.75 3.23
N HIS A 112 -5.93 7.69 3.15
CA HIS A 112 -6.76 8.77 2.62
C HIS A 112 -6.66 10.04 3.47
N ALA A 113 -6.62 11.20 2.82
CA ALA A 113 -6.45 12.51 3.44
C ALA A 113 -7.49 12.93 4.47
N SER A 114 -8.62 12.22 4.51
CA SER A 114 -9.68 12.46 5.48
C SER A 114 -9.76 11.38 6.55
N ASP A 115 -8.91 10.36 6.53
CA ASP A 115 -8.94 9.33 7.56
C ASP A 115 -8.60 9.95 8.93
N PRO A 116 -9.37 9.64 9.99
CA PRO A 116 -9.16 10.25 11.29
C PRO A 116 -7.92 9.73 12.04
N LEU A 117 -7.33 8.61 11.61
CA LEU A 117 -6.26 7.95 12.37
C LEU A 117 -4.85 8.20 11.83
N ALA A 118 -4.71 8.90 10.69
CA ALA A 118 -3.40 9.18 10.10
C ALA A 118 -3.38 10.51 9.34
N HIS A 119 -2.23 10.86 8.77
CA HIS A 119 -1.99 12.18 8.22
C HIS A 119 -1.49 12.17 6.77
N LEU A 120 -1.39 11.01 6.11
CA LEU A 120 -1.10 10.96 4.68
C LEU A 120 -2.22 11.64 3.88
N ALA A 121 -1.88 12.12 2.68
CA ALA A 121 -2.77 12.96 1.87
C ALA A 121 -3.14 12.29 0.53
N LEU A 122 -3.46 10.99 0.56
CA LEU A 122 -3.92 10.26 -0.63
C LEU A 122 -5.41 10.50 -0.87
N THR A 123 -5.82 10.25 -2.11
CA THR A 123 -7.20 10.30 -2.58
C THR A 123 -7.65 8.93 -3.10
N THR A 124 -8.94 8.80 -3.39
CA THR A 124 -9.45 7.61 -4.10
C THR A 124 -8.87 7.45 -5.52
N ASP A 125 -8.39 8.52 -6.16
CA ASP A 125 -7.67 8.45 -7.45
C ASP A 125 -6.29 7.81 -7.29
N ASP A 126 -5.55 8.21 -6.25
CA ASP A 126 -4.26 7.61 -5.91
C ASP A 126 -4.42 6.12 -5.54
N MET A 127 -5.50 5.78 -4.84
CA MET A 127 -5.87 4.40 -4.51
C MET A 127 -6.15 3.57 -5.76
N ALA A 128 -6.93 4.08 -6.71
CA ALA A 128 -7.16 3.41 -7.99
C ALA A 128 -5.83 3.17 -8.73
N ALA A 129 -4.94 4.17 -8.72
CA ALA A 129 -3.64 4.08 -9.37
C ALA A 129 -2.69 3.06 -8.72
N ILE A 130 -2.79 2.80 -7.41
CA ILE A 130 -2.02 1.71 -6.79
C ILE A 130 -2.66 0.34 -7.05
N TYR A 131 -3.99 0.24 -7.12
CA TYR A 131 -4.64 -1.02 -7.46
C TYR A 131 -4.30 -1.49 -8.89
N ASP A 132 -4.26 -0.57 -9.86
CA ASP A 132 -3.79 -0.85 -11.23
C ASP A 132 -2.33 -1.36 -11.25
N ARG A 133 -1.42 -0.68 -10.53
CA ARG A 133 -0.03 -1.12 -10.42
C ARG A 133 0.09 -2.53 -9.83
N LEU A 134 -0.64 -2.81 -8.75
CA LEU A 134 -0.63 -4.12 -8.10
C LEU A 134 -1.22 -5.21 -9.01
N HIS A 135 -2.32 -4.92 -9.72
CA HIS A 135 -2.89 -5.81 -10.73
C HIS A 135 -1.86 -6.19 -11.77
N ARG A 136 -1.24 -5.17 -12.37
CA ARG A 136 -0.22 -5.33 -13.41
C ARG A 136 0.96 -6.15 -12.91
N LEU A 137 1.49 -5.81 -11.72
CA LEU A 137 2.61 -6.54 -11.13
C LEU A 137 2.26 -7.99 -10.83
N ALA A 138 1.08 -8.29 -10.30
CA ALA A 138 0.65 -9.67 -10.08
C ALA A 138 0.59 -10.48 -11.39
N HIS A 139 0.10 -9.89 -12.48
CA HIS A 139 0.06 -10.55 -13.78
C HIS A 139 1.44 -10.73 -14.40
N GLU A 140 2.31 -9.74 -14.25
CA GLU A 140 3.66 -9.77 -14.80
C GLU A 140 4.61 -10.70 -14.03
N THR A 141 4.52 -10.76 -12.69
CA THR A 141 5.52 -11.45 -11.86
C THR A 141 5.01 -12.74 -11.24
N ALA A 142 3.70 -12.89 -11.06
CA ALA A 142 3.07 -14.02 -10.36
C ALA A 142 2.02 -14.76 -11.22
N GLU A 143 2.07 -14.60 -12.55
CA GLU A 143 1.11 -15.21 -13.50
C GLU A 143 -0.36 -14.93 -13.14
N GLY A 144 -0.64 -13.76 -12.56
CA GLY A 144 -1.98 -13.34 -12.14
C GLY A 144 -2.44 -13.91 -10.79
N ARG A 145 -1.58 -14.65 -10.07
CA ARG A 145 -1.87 -15.17 -8.73
C ARG A 145 -1.80 -14.03 -7.71
N TRP A 146 -2.96 -13.47 -7.41
CA TRP A 146 -3.13 -12.35 -6.48
C TRP A 146 -4.17 -12.65 -5.41
N VAL A 147 -3.77 -12.51 -4.13
CA VAL A 147 -4.68 -12.51 -2.98
C VAL A 147 -4.70 -11.11 -2.36
N ALA A 148 -5.86 -10.46 -2.35
CA ALA A 148 -6.05 -9.17 -1.73
C ALA A 148 -6.85 -9.28 -0.43
N LEU A 149 -6.39 -8.57 0.60
CA LEU A 149 -7.04 -8.41 1.89
C LEU A 149 -7.48 -6.94 2.03
N GLY A 150 -8.47 -6.69 2.89
CA GLY A 150 -8.75 -5.33 3.37
C GLY A 150 -7.64 -4.86 4.34
N GLY A 151 -8.01 -4.08 5.34
CA GLY A 151 -7.07 -3.50 6.31
C GLY A 151 -7.74 -2.43 7.14
N GLY A 152 -6.97 -1.41 7.53
CA GLY A 152 -7.47 -0.17 8.11
C GLY A 152 -8.29 0.65 7.12
N GLY A 153 -8.97 1.67 7.63
CA GLY A 153 -9.91 2.50 6.88
C GLY A 153 -11.11 2.86 7.74
N TYR A 154 -11.15 4.10 8.19
CA TYR A 154 -12.07 4.51 9.26
C TYR A 154 -13.07 5.58 8.79
N GLN A 155 -12.96 5.98 7.52
CA GLN A 155 -13.98 6.76 6.81
C GLN A 155 -15.03 5.85 6.15
N LEU A 156 -15.94 5.34 6.98
CA LEU A 156 -16.86 4.24 6.67
C LEU A 156 -17.85 4.53 5.54
N VAL A 157 -18.21 5.80 5.31
CA VAL A 157 -19.12 6.20 4.24
C VAL A 157 -18.38 6.86 3.08
N ARG A 158 -17.38 7.68 3.41
CA ARG A 158 -16.72 8.53 2.43
C ARG A 158 -15.61 7.82 1.67
N VAL A 159 -14.89 6.87 2.25
CA VAL A 159 -13.68 6.31 1.61
C VAL A 159 -13.81 4.82 1.38
N VAL A 160 -13.96 4.03 2.46
CA VAL A 160 -13.87 2.57 2.41
C VAL A 160 -14.76 1.94 1.32
N PRO A 161 -16.05 2.30 1.19
CA PRO A 161 -16.90 1.70 0.17
C PRO A 161 -16.42 2.01 -1.26
N ARG A 162 -15.90 3.22 -1.51
CA ARG A 162 -15.39 3.61 -2.83
C ARG A 162 -14.07 2.92 -3.13
N ALA A 163 -13.11 2.98 -2.21
CA ALA A 163 -11.79 2.39 -2.36
C ALA A 163 -11.84 0.87 -2.59
N TRP A 164 -12.59 0.12 -1.78
CA TRP A 164 -12.70 -1.33 -2.00
C TRP A 164 -13.57 -1.71 -3.20
N THR A 165 -14.51 -0.86 -3.62
CA THR A 165 -15.18 -1.05 -4.92
C THR A 165 -14.22 -0.85 -6.08
N LEU A 166 -13.35 0.16 -6.03
CA LEU A 166 -12.30 0.39 -7.03
C LEU A 166 -11.33 -0.79 -7.09
N ALA A 167 -10.84 -1.27 -5.94
CA ALA A 167 -9.96 -2.44 -5.87
C ALA A 167 -10.62 -3.69 -6.46
N PHE A 168 -11.86 -3.98 -6.07
CA PHE A 168 -12.57 -5.15 -6.57
C PHE A 168 -12.88 -5.05 -8.07
N ALA A 169 -13.25 -3.86 -8.56
CA ALA A 169 -13.49 -3.64 -9.99
C ALA A 169 -12.22 -3.86 -10.80
N GLU A 170 -11.09 -3.33 -10.33
CA GLU A 170 -9.77 -3.52 -10.94
C GLU A 170 -9.40 -5.01 -11.00
N MET A 171 -9.51 -5.73 -9.88
CA MET A 171 -9.29 -7.18 -9.82
C MET A 171 -10.20 -7.97 -10.76
N ALA A 172 -11.42 -7.50 -10.99
CA ALA A 172 -12.39 -8.12 -11.89
C ALA A 172 -12.21 -7.73 -13.36
N GLY A 173 -11.24 -6.88 -13.70
CA GLY A 173 -11.05 -6.32 -15.04
C GLY A 173 -12.24 -5.47 -15.50
N ARG A 174 -12.83 -4.71 -14.56
CA ARG A 174 -14.02 -3.87 -14.79
C ARG A 174 -13.73 -2.42 -14.44
N GLY A 175 -14.30 -1.50 -15.20
CA GLY A 175 -14.37 -0.10 -14.82
C GLY A 175 -15.53 0.16 -13.85
N VAL A 176 -15.43 1.26 -13.11
CA VAL A 176 -16.55 1.83 -12.32
C VAL A 176 -17.21 2.97 -13.10
N PRO A 177 -18.51 3.26 -12.86
CA PRO A 177 -19.11 4.49 -13.37
C PRO A 177 -18.44 5.73 -12.73
N LEU A 178 -18.64 6.90 -13.34
CA LEU A 178 -18.15 8.17 -12.77
C LEU A 178 -18.79 8.47 -11.41
N GLU A 179 -20.10 8.25 -11.32
CA GLU A 179 -20.89 8.54 -10.13
C GLU A 179 -21.12 7.31 -9.27
N THR A 180 -21.18 7.51 -7.95
CA THR A 180 -21.60 6.48 -7.02
C THR A 180 -23.11 6.19 -7.16
N PRO A 181 -23.54 4.92 -7.03
CA PRO A 181 -24.93 4.54 -7.26
C PRO A 181 -25.89 5.29 -6.34
N MET A 182 -26.99 5.84 -6.89
CA MET A 182 -28.00 6.57 -6.12
C MET A 182 -28.58 5.72 -4.97
N GLY A 183 -28.94 4.47 -5.24
CA GLY A 183 -29.47 3.57 -4.20
C GLY A 183 -28.48 3.27 -3.08
N TRP A 184 -27.17 3.25 -3.36
CA TRP A 184 -26.15 3.15 -2.30
C TRP A 184 -26.09 4.45 -1.48
N ARG A 185 -26.16 5.61 -2.15
CA ARG A 185 -26.14 6.91 -1.46
C ARG A 185 -27.34 7.08 -0.52
N GLU A 186 -28.54 6.73 -0.97
CA GLU A 186 -29.75 6.75 -0.14
C GLU A 186 -29.61 5.82 1.07
N MET A 187 -29.14 4.59 0.85
CA MET A 187 -28.90 3.61 1.91
C MET A 187 -27.88 4.12 2.94
N ALA A 188 -26.79 4.77 2.49
CA ALA A 188 -25.76 5.30 3.38
C ALA A 188 -26.33 6.40 4.29
N VAL A 189 -27.09 7.35 3.71
CA VAL A 189 -27.77 8.41 4.48
C VAL A 189 -28.74 7.80 5.50
N GLU A 190 -29.56 6.82 5.08
CA GLU A 190 -30.52 6.16 5.97
C GLU A 190 -29.84 5.46 7.15
N ARG A 191 -28.70 4.80 6.90
CA ARG A 191 -28.02 3.98 7.92
C ARG A 191 -27.11 4.76 8.85
N THR A 192 -26.47 5.84 8.39
CA THR A 192 -25.44 6.53 9.17
C THR A 192 -25.76 8.00 9.42
N GLY A 193 -26.65 8.61 8.63
CA GLY A 193 -26.89 10.05 8.64
C GLY A 193 -25.80 10.87 7.92
N ASP A 194 -24.73 10.23 7.43
CA ASP A 194 -23.66 10.91 6.70
C ASP A 194 -24.04 11.17 5.25
N VAL A 195 -23.43 12.20 4.66
CA VAL A 195 -23.58 12.51 3.23
C VAL A 195 -22.51 11.75 2.42
N PRO A 196 -22.90 10.74 1.62
CA PRO A 196 -21.95 9.99 0.81
C PRO A 196 -21.47 10.81 -0.40
N PRO A 197 -20.22 10.60 -0.86
CA PRO A 197 -19.70 11.23 -2.07
C PRO A 197 -20.48 10.81 -3.32
N THR A 198 -20.61 11.72 -4.28
CA THR A 198 -21.30 11.46 -5.55
C THR A 198 -20.42 10.84 -6.62
N ALA A 199 -19.10 10.88 -6.47
CA ALA A 199 -18.13 10.35 -7.43
C ALA A 199 -17.24 9.28 -6.79
N PHE A 200 -16.78 8.32 -7.60
CA PHE A 200 -15.83 7.32 -7.15
C PHE A 200 -14.44 7.90 -6.87
N LEU A 201 -13.97 8.78 -7.77
CA LEU A 201 -12.64 9.39 -7.74
C LEU A 201 -12.70 10.83 -7.22
N GLU A 202 -11.54 11.34 -6.81
CA GLU A 202 -11.37 12.67 -6.21
C GLU A 202 -10.21 13.42 -6.86
N ASP A 203 -10.31 14.75 -6.88
CA ASP A 203 -9.17 15.59 -7.25
C ASP A 203 -8.06 15.49 -6.19
N PRO A 204 -6.78 15.63 -6.58
CA PRO A 204 -5.66 15.64 -5.65
C PRO A 204 -5.80 16.68 -4.52
N VAL A 205 -5.36 16.29 -3.33
CA VAL A 205 -5.35 17.18 -2.16
C VAL A 205 -4.46 18.39 -2.42
N ARG A 206 -5.02 19.58 -2.18
CA ARG A 206 -4.29 20.84 -2.31
C ARG A 206 -3.43 21.08 -1.08
N LEU A 207 -2.13 20.90 -1.24
CA LEU A 207 -1.12 21.21 -0.21
C LEU A 207 -0.49 22.59 -0.46
N SER A 208 0.01 23.21 0.61
CA SER A 208 0.90 24.36 0.46
C SER A 208 2.22 23.95 -0.19
N GLU A 209 2.87 24.88 -0.89
CA GLU A 209 4.17 24.64 -1.53
C GLU A 209 5.22 24.14 -0.53
N ALA A 210 5.24 24.72 0.68
CA ALA A 210 6.14 24.31 1.75
C ALA A 210 5.90 22.86 2.20
N MET A 211 4.64 22.46 2.41
CA MET A 211 4.29 21.08 2.79
C MET A 211 4.66 20.08 1.70
N ARG A 212 4.39 20.44 0.43
CA ARG A 212 4.76 19.61 -0.72
C ARG A 212 6.28 19.41 -0.81
N ALA A 213 7.04 20.50 -0.71
CA ALA A 213 8.50 20.44 -0.76
C ALA A 213 9.10 19.61 0.38
N GLN A 214 8.52 19.70 1.59
CA GLN A 214 8.92 18.88 2.72
C GLN A 214 8.67 17.38 2.46
N ALA A 215 7.46 17.03 2.04
CA ALA A 215 7.10 15.64 1.72
C ALA A 215 8.02 15.06 0.62
N GLU A 216 8.28 15.82 -0.43
CA GLU A 216 9.19 15.42 -1.52
C GLU A 216 10.63 15.20 -1.04
N GLN A 217 11.14 16.07 -0.17
CA GLN A 217 12.50 15.97 0.36
C GLN A 217 12.67 14.76 1.29
N GLU A 218 11.71 14.54 2.20
CA GLU A 218 11.73 13.41 3.13
C GLU A 218 11.58 12.08 2.36
N ALA A 219 10.63 12.00 1.43
CA ALA A 219 10.44 10.82 0.59
C ALA A 219 11.68 10.54 -0.27
N ARG A 220 12.31 11.56 -0.86
CA ARG A 220 13.55 11.38 -1.64
C ARG A 220 14.68 10.81 -0.80
N THR A 221 14.82 11.29 0.44
CA THR A 221 15.84 10.80 1.38
C THR A 221 15.60 9.32 1.71
N SER A 222 14.36 8.97 2.05
CA SER A 222 13.93 7.60 2.35
C SER A 222 14.14 6.66 1.15
N VAL A 223 13.65 7.05 -0.03
CA VAL A 223 13.78 6.29 -1.29
C VAL A 223 15.24 6.09 -1.69
N THR A 224 16.08 7.11 -1.57
CA THR A 224 17.51 6.99 -1.91
C THR A 224 18.18 5.95 -1.02
N ALA A 225 17.97 6.03 0.30
CA ALA A 225 18.54 5.08 1.25
C ALA A 225 18.05 3.64 0.99
N LEU A 226 16.75 3.45 0.77
CA LEU A 226 16.17 2.13 0.49
C LEU A 226 16.72 1.53 -0.80
N ARG A 227 16.89 2.35 -1.85
CA ARG A 227 17.46 1.89 -3.10
C ARG A 227 18.90 1.42 -2.94
N GLU A 228 19.72 2.17 -2.19
CA GLU A 228 21.11 1.81 -1.92
C GLU A 228 21.24 0.55 -1.05
N LEU A 229 20.32 0.38 -0.09
CA LEU A 229 20.33 -0.76 0.83
C LEU A 229 19.77 -2.05 0.22
N LEU A 230 18.64 -1.97 -0.49
CA LEU A 230 17.86 -3.13 -0.87
C LEU A 230 18.13 -3.59 -2.31
N LEU A 231 18.17 -2.69 -3.29
CA LEU A 231 18.26 -3.09 -4.70
C LEU A 231 19.48 -3.96 -5.03
N PRO A 232 20.69 -3.69 -4.49
CA PRO A 232 21.84 -4.56 -4.71
C PRO A 232 21.66 -5.98 -4.17
N LEU A 233 20.92 -6.15 -3.06
CA LEU A 233 20.64 -7.47 -2.47
C LEU A 233 19.73 -8.32 -3.37
N HIS A 234 18.94 -7.66 -4.23
CA HIS A 234 18.06 -8.29 -5.22
C HIS A 234 18.66 -8.28 -6.64
N GLY A 235 19.94 -7.91 -6.80
CA GLY A 235 20.62 -7.90 -8.10
C GLY A 235 20.16 -6.79 -9.07
N VAL A 236 19.45 -5.78 -8.57
CA VAL A 236 19.04 -4.59 -9.34
C VAL A 236 20.15 -3.54 -9.23
N ARG A 237 20.61 -3.01 -10.37
CA ARG A 237 21.68 -2.01 -10.47
C ARG A 237 21.16 -0.60 -10.63
#